data_AF-A0A257K8Y6-F1
#
_entry.id   AF-A0A257K8Y6-F1
#
_cell.length_a   1.000
_cell.length_b   1.000
_cell.length_c   1.000
_cell.angle_alpha   90.00
_cell.angle_beta   90.00
_cell.angle_gamma   90.00
#
_symmetry.space_group_name_H-M   'P 1'
#
loop_
_entity.id
_entity.type
_entity.pdbx_description
1 polymer ?
#
loop_
_entity_poly.entity_id
_entity_poly.type
_entity_poly.pdbx_seq_one_letter_code
_entity_poly.pdbx_strand_id
1 'polypeptide(L)'
;MKNILSISVLCSISMLFSQTPTTKINGVTIKKQHEVDTVQVSINSTYFLLGTLNDYINHHYASKKNQFDRYYDFEKPLMKYVDSIAKKDFNITLMEDKNVFFSEELSNEMNAFYAGTSLDEQQFKSIEKKLSFLLGVYYRNGEKINEQIYKIQLANSPKHKTVCAFLNELNCPKIFFKRLDNIPTIYQIYFQPTEIMKKYFATIETEKEKLFNSQLDSFSSLKISKADYKKEMERESLEVIKLFEKK
;
A
#
# COMPACT_ATOMS: atom_id res chain seq x y z
N MET A 1 -31.85 -69.21 -36.16
CA MET A 1 -30.75 -70.19 -36.04
C MET A 1 -29.46 -69.43 -35.79
N LYS A 2 -28.69 -69.86 -34.77
CA LYS A 2 -27.24 -69.63 -34.55
C LYS A 2 -26.81 -68.17 -34.36
N ASN A 3 -26.43 -67.75 -33.16
CA ASN A 3 -25.17 -67.99 -32.43
C ASN A 3 -24.37 -66.66 -32.44
N ILE A 4 -24.15 -66.06 -31.27
CA ILE A 4 -22.86 -66.10 -30.54
C ILE A 4 -21.75 -65.45 -31.36
N LEU A 5 -21.27 -64.26 -30.97
CA LEU A 5 -20.14 -64.13 -30.05
C LEU A 5 -19.71 -62.66 -29.91
N SER A 6 -19.71 -62.24 -28.66
CA SER A 6 -18.99 -61.15 -28.01
C SER A 6 -17.61 -60.83 -28.59
N ILE A 7 -17.30 -59.53 -28.74
CA ILE A 7 -16.04 -58.99 -28.17
C ILE A 7 -16.37 -57.64 -27.52
N SER A 8 -16.15 -57.64 -26.21
CA SER A 8 -16.22 -56.54 -25.27
C SER A 8 -14.94 -55.70 -25.30
N VAL A 9 -15.10 -54.37 -25.36
CA VAL A 9 -14.18 -53.43 -24.69
C VAL A 9 -15.04 -52.39 -23.97
N LEU A 10 -15.11 -52.56 -22.64
CA LEU A 10 -15.47 -51.54 -21.65
C LEU A 10 -14.51 -50.32 -21.80
N CYS A 11 -14.86 -49.06 -21.57
CA CYS A 11 -15.90 -48.51 -20.72
C CYS A 11 -16.31 -47.10 -21.22
N SER A 12 -17.64 -46.88 -21.25
CA SER A 12 -18.45 -45.64 -21.21
C SER A 12 -17.70 -44.35 -20.82
N ILE A 13 -17.71 -43.23 -21.56
CA ILE A 13 -18.81 -42.41 -22.13
C ILE A 13 -19.94 -42.09 -21.13
N SER A 14 -19.98 -40.85 -20.63
CA SER A 14 -21.10 -39.93 -20.91
C SER A 14 -20.80 -38.49 -20.44
N MET A 15 -20.48 -37.65 -21.42
CA MET A 15 -21.09 -36.32 -21.66
C MET A 15 -22.63 -36.39 -21.43
N LEU A 16 -23.43 -35.39 -21.00
CA LEU A 16 -23.42 -33.92 -21.01
C LEU A 16 -24.39 -33.40 -19.92
N PHE A 17 -24.15 -32.16 -19.47
CA PHE A 17 -25.05 -31.11 -18.94
C PHE A 17 -26.43 -31.46 -18.35
N SER A 18 -26.71 -30.95 -17.15
CA SER A 18 -27.59 -29.77 -16.94
C SER A 18 -28.12 -29.71 -15.50
N GLN A 19 -28.13 -28.49 -14.96
CA GLN A 19 -29.06 -27.93 -13.95
C GLN A 19 -29.23 -28.67 -12.60
N THR A 20 -28.83 -27.95 -11.55
CA THR A 20 -29.06 -28.25 -10.13
C THR A 20 -30.53 -28.45 -9.77
N PRO A 21 -30.84 -29.43 -8.91
CA PRO A 21 -31.96 -29.35 -7.98
C PRO A 21 -31.45 -28.94 -6.58
N THR A 22 -32.00 -27.85 -6.07
CA THR A 22 -32.00 -27.53 -4.64
C THR A 22 -32.78 -28.60 -3.87
N THR A 23 -32.10 -29.40 -3.05
CA THR A 23 -32.74 -30.20 -2.00
C THR A 23 -32.67 -29.43 -0.68
N LYS A 24 -33.83 -28.97 -0.22
CA LYS A 24 -34.04 -28.60 1.18
C LYS A 24 -33.89 -29.87 2.02
N ILE A 25 -32.85 -29.94 2.85
CA ILE A 25 -32.80 -30.84 4.00
C ILE A 25 -33.02 -29.97 5.23
N ASN A 26 -34.06 -30.28 6.00
CA ASN A 26 -34.34 -29.64 7.27
C ASN A 26 -33.15 -29.82 8.22
N GLY A 27 -32.67 -28.72 8.80
CA GLY A 27 -31.94 -28.76 10.07
C GLY A 27 -30.44 -28.51 10.08
N VAL A 28 -29.76 -28.21 8.95
CA VAL A 28 -28.36 -27.73 8.99
C VAL A 28 -28.12 -26.68 7.91
N THR A 29 -28.02 -25.42 8.33
CA THR A 29 -27.37 -24.39 7.50
C THR A 29 -25.87 -24.63 7.55
N ILE A 30 -25.31 -25.31 6.54
CA ILE A 30 -23.86 -25.24 6.30
C ILE A 30 -23.62 -23.84 5.74
N LYS A 31 -23.32 -22.89 6.64
CA LYS A 31 -22.61 -21.67 6.23
C LYS A 31 -21.35 -22.16 5.54
N LYS A 32 -21.16 -21.82 4.26
CA LYS A 32 -19.83 -21.89 3.63
C LYS A 32 -18.86 -21.28 4.64
N GLN A 33 -18.01 -22.11 5.23
CA GLN A 33 -16.97 -21.63 6.12
C GLN A 33 -16.19 -20.60 5.32
N HIS A 34 -15.98 -19.43 5.92
CA HIS A 34 -14.95 -18.50 5.50
C HIS A 34 -13.70 -19.32 5.21
N GLU A 35 -13.29 -19.41 3.94
CA GLU A 35 -11.91 -19.75 3.62
C GLU A 35 -11.09 -18.72 4.39
N VAL A 36 -10.43 -19.17 5.45
CA VAL A 36 -9.53 -18.32 6.22
C VAL A 36 -8.42 -17.98 5.25
N ASP A 37 -8.33 -16.71 4.87
CA ASP A 37 -7.28 -16.22 4.00
C ASP A 37 -5.94 -16.35 4.74
N THR A 38 -5.18 -17.39 4.41
CA THR A 38 -3.91 -17.74 5.06
C THR A 38 -2.71 -17.07 4.40
N VAL A 39 -2.90 -16.19 3.41
CA VAL A 39 -1.79 -15.57 2.69
C VAL A 39 -1.03 -14.62 3.61
N GLN A 40 0.13 -15.08 4.08
CA GLN A 40 1.11 -14.24 4.74
C GLN A 40 1.84 -13.39 3.71
N VAL A 41 1.88 -12.09 3.94
CA VAL A 41 2.66 -11.15 3.14
C VAL A 41 4.09 -11.09 3.68
N SER A 42 5.08 -11.04 2.78
CA SER A 42 6.49 -10.86 3.14
C SER A 42 6.87 -9.40 2.91
N ILE A 43 7.13 -8.66 3.97
CA ILE A 43 7.50 -7.24 3.88
C ILE A 43 9.02 -7.16 3.89
N ASN A 44 9.58 -6.62 2.82
CA ASN A 44 11.01 -6.33 2.74
C ASN A 44 11.31 -4.99 3.41
N SER A 45 12.01 -5.03 4.55
CA SER A 45 12.25 -3.85 5.39
C SER A 45 13.03 -2.75 4.68
N THR A 46 14.03 -3.07 3.85
CA THR A 46 14.78 -2.06 3.07
C THR A 46 13.84 -1.27 2.14
N TYR A 47 13.01 -1.98 1.37
CA TYR A 47 12.10 -1.34 0.41
C TYR A 47 10.96 -0.62 1.12
N PHE A 48 10.48 -1.14 2.25
CA PHE A 48 9.52 -0.45 3.10
C PHE A 48 10.09 0.90 3.60
N LEU A 49 11.30 0.90 4.17
CA LEU A 49 11.96 2.12 4.64
C LEU A 49 12.20 3.11 3.48
N LEU A 50 12.63 2.63 2.32
CA LEU A 50 12.77 3.46 1.12
C LEU A 50 11.44 4.16 0.72
N GLY A 51 10.33 3.45 0.88
CA GLY A 51 8.99 4.00 0.68
C GLY A 51 8.66 5.15 1.64
N THR A 52 9.11 5.05 2.90
CA THR A 52 8.81 6.06 3.93
C THR A 52 9.66 7.33 3.82
N LEU A 53 10.80 7.34 3.10
CA LEU A 53 11.69 8.51 3.04
C LEU A 53 11.02 9.80 2.57
N ASN A 54 11.41 10.93 3.16
CA ASN A 54 10.93 12.26 2.80
C ASN A 54 11.65 12.78 1.56
N ASP A 55 11.02 12.61 0.41
CA ASP A 55 11.59 13.04 -0.87
C ASP A 55 10.98 14.36 -1.35
N TYR A 56 10.70 15.29 -0.44
CA TYR A 56 10.24 16.64 -0.79
C TYR A 56 11.33 17.37 -1.60
N ILE A 57 11.01 17.74 -2.85
CA ILE A 57 11.90 18.34 -3.87
C ILE A 57 12.96 17.36 -4.38
N ASN A 58 13.78 16.79 -3.50
CA ASN A 58 14.66 15.65 -3.78
C ASN A 58 15.12 15.00 -2.46
N HIS A 59 15.55 13.73 -2.51
CA HIS A 59 15.99 12.97 -1.33
C HIS A 59 17.13 13.65 -0.55
N HIS A 60 17.95 14.47 -1.22
CA HIS A 60 19.08 15.20 -0.64
C HIS A 60 18.77 16.67 -0.31
N TYR A 61 17.51 17.09 -0.36
CA TYR A 61 17.19 18.51 -0.30
C TYR A 61 17.46 19.05 1.11
N ALA A 62 18.47 19.93 1.22
CA ALA A 62 18.97 20.44 2.49
C ALA A 62 19.32 19.32 3.51
N SER A 63 19.78 18.16 3.03
CA SER A 63 20.18 17.03 3.88
C SER A 63 21.50 17.33 4.58
N LYS A 64 21.58 17.03 5.87
CA LYS A 64 22.84 17.02 6.62
C LYS A 64 23.62 15.74 6.33
N LYS A 65 24.93 15.74 6.62
CA LYS A 65 25.75 14.52 6.55
C LYS A 65 25.11 13.41 7.40
N ASN A 66 25.07 12.20 6.85
CA ASN A 66 24.53 10.99 7.49
C ASN A 66 23.04 11.10 7.90
N GLN A 67 22.31 12.10 7.38
CA GLN A 67 20.87 12.20 7.58
C GLN A 67 20.20 11.02 6.87
N PHE A 68 19.48 10.21 7.62
CA PHE A 68 18.67 9.13 7.08
C PHE A 68 17.31 9.65 6.59
N ASP A 69 16.58 10.39 7.43
CA ASP A 69 15.29 10.98 7.05
C ASP A 69 14.90 12.15 7.97
N ARG A 70 13.97 12.98 7.50
CA ARG A 70 13.37 14.10 8.26
C ARG A 70 11.86 13.91 8.37
N TYR A 71 11.34 14.17 9.57
CA TYR A 71 9.94 14.02 9.92
C TYR A 71 9.30 15.33 10.36
N TYR A 72 8.01 15.48 10.10
CA TYR A 72 7.19 16.54 10.71
C TYR A 72 6.92 16.21 12.19
N ASP A 73 6.57 17.22 12.99
CA ASP A 73 6.29 17.03 14.42
C ASP A 73 5.20 15.98 14.68
N PHE A 74 4.19 15.91 13.82
CA PHE A 74 3.11 14.92 13.95
C PHE A 74 3.50 13.51 13.52
N GLU A 75 4.65 13.32 12.88
CA GLU A 75 5.11 12.01 12.37
C GLU A 75 5.83 11.17 13.44
N LYS A 76 5.74 11.54 14.73
CA LYS A 76 6.32 10.76 15.83
C LYS A 76 5.92 9.28 15.84
N PRO A 77 4.68 8.88 15.53
CA PRO A 77 4.35 7.45 15.37
C PRO A 77 5.16 6.77 14.27
N LEU A 78 5.30 7.40 13.11
CA LEU A 78 6.12 6.91 11.99
C LEU A 78 7.58 6.79 12.40
N MET A 79 8.13 7.79 13.09
CA MET A 79 9.50 7.76 13.60
C MET A 79 9.75 6.54 14.50
N LYS A 80 8.84 6.26 15.44
CA LYS A 80 8.96 5.10 16.34
C LYS A 80 8.92 3.77 15.57
N TYR A 81 8.08 3.69 14.54
CA TYR A 81 7.98 2.49 13.72
C TYR A 81 9.25 2.25 12.89
N VAL A 82 9.79 3.31 12.29
CA VAL A 82 11.07 3.29 11.56
C VAL A 82 12.22 2.89 12.47
N ASP A 83 12.32 3.47 13.67
CA ASP A 83 13.36 3.13 14.64
C ASP A 83 13.27 1.67 15.10
N SER A 84 12.06 1.15 15.27
CA SER A 84 11.82 -0.27 15.56
C SER A 84 12.36 -1.19 14.45
N ILE A 85 12.10 -0.85 13.18
CA ILE A 85 12.62 -1.61 12.04
C ILE A 85 14.15 -1.52 11.97
N ALA A 86 14.71 -0.32 12.09
CA ALA A 86 16.17 -0.11 12.07
C ALA A 86 16.87 -0.97 13.14
N LYS A 87 16.33 -1.02 14.36
CA LYS A 87 16.87 -1.85 15.44
C LYS A 87 16.71 -3.34 15.17
N LYS A 88 15.52 -3.77 14.76
CA LYS A 88 15.18 -5.19 14.66
C LYS A 88 15.83 -5.86 13.44
N ASP A 89 15.74 -5.21 12.29
CA ASP A 89 16.04 -5.83 11.00
C ASP A 89 17.42 -5.44 10.47
N PHE A 90 17.97 -4.30 10.93
CA PHE A 90 19.29 -3.81 10.54
C PHE A 90 20.30 -3.77 11.69
N ASN A 91 19.86 -4.01 12.93
CA ASN A 91 20.71 -3.89 14.13
C ASN A 91 21.36 -2.50 14.28
N ILE A 92 20.63 -1.44 13.87
CA ILE A 92 21.11 -0.06 13.87
C ILE A 92 20.35 0.76 14.92
N THR A 93 21.08 1.54 15.70
CA THR A 93 20.49 2.57 16.57
C THR A 93 20.53 3.91 15.85
N LEU A 94 19.37 4.48 15.55
CA LEU A 94 19.27 5.80 14.94
C LEU A 94 19.56 6.90 15.98
N MET A 95 20.34 7.90 15.59
CA MET A 95 20.47 9.13 16.38
C MET A 95 19.38 10.11 15.99
N GLU A 96 18.72 10.74 16.95
CA GLU A 96 17.67 11.74 16.72
C GLU A 96 18.15 13.15 17.10
N ASP A 97 18.00 14.12 16.19
CA ASP A 97 18.10 15.55 16.49
C ASP A 97 16.93 16.28 15.79
N LYS A 98 16.03 16.88 16.59
CA LYS A 98 14.89 17.70 16.10
C LYS A 98 14.09 17.04 14.97
N ASN A 99 13.56 15.83 15.21
CA ASN A 99 12.79 15.03 14.25
C ASN A 99 13.56 14.64 12.98
N VAL A 100 14.89 14.62 13.05
CA VAL A 100 15.75 14.12 11.98
C VAL A 100 16.49 12.91 12.52
N PHE A 101 16.42 11.80 11.78
CA PHE A 101 17.22 10.62 12.08
C PHE A 101 18.53 10.65 11.32
N PHE A 102 19.58 10.21 12.00
CA PHE A 102 20.93 10.08 11.46
C PHE A 102 21.42 8.66 11.61
N SER A 103 21.99 8.14 10.53
CA SER A 103 22.73 6.87 10.48
C SER A 103 23.52 6.84 9.18
N GLU A 104 24.84 6.74 9.28
CA GLU A 104 25.70 6.64 8.10
C GLU A 104 25.34 5.41 7.25
N GLU A 105 25.20 4.26 7.90
CA GLU A 105 24.91 2.99 7.27
C GLU A 105 23.56 3.00 6.54
N LEU A 106 22.46 3.35 7.21
CA LEU A 106 21.15 3.39 6.56
C LEU A 106 21.06 4.51 5.52
N SER A 107 21.67 5.67 5.76
CA SER A 107 21.69 6.74 4.76
C SER A 107 22.40 6.28 3.48
N ASN A 108 23.55 5.60 3.60
CA ASN A 108 24.27 5.06 2.45
C ASN A 108 23.48 3.96 1.74
N GLU A 109 22.82 3.07 2.50
CA GLU A 109 21.97 2.02 1.94
C GLU A 109 20.81 2.61 1.13
N MET A 110 20.09 3.59 1.68
CA MET A 110 18.98 4.25 0.96
C MET A 110 19.49 5.02 -0.26
N ASN A 111 20.60 5.75 -0.14
CA ASN A 111 21.18 6.53 -1.22
C ASN A 111 21.59 5.67 -2.42
N ALA A 112 21.97 4.42 -2.20
CA ALA A 112 22.33 3.47 -3.27
C ALA A 112 21.15 3.15 -4.22
N PHE A 113 19.91 3.43 -3.81
CA PHE A 113 18.74 3.28 -4.66
C PHE A 113 18.48 4.48 -5.59
N TYR A 114 19.23 5.58 -5.46
CA TYR A 114 18.99 6.79 -6.25
C TYR A 114 20.05 6.98 -7.34
N ALA A 115 19.57 7.15 -8.58
CA ALA A 115 20.36 7.66 -9.69
C ALA A 115 20.05 9.17 -9.85
N GLY A 116 20.84 10.01 -9.16
CA GLY A 116 20.53 11.43 -9.03
C GLY A 116 19.33 11.66 -8.11
N THR A 117 18.25 12.25 -8.60
CA THR A 117 17.04 12.54 -7.80
C THR A 117 15.92 11.50 -7.97
N SER A 118 16.17 10.44 -8.74
CA SER A 118 15.18 9.43 -9.09
C SER A 118 15.59 8.06 -8.59
N LEU A 119 14.61 7.27 -8.18
CA LEU A 119 14.82 5.88 -7.80
C LEU A 119 15.22 5.07 -9.03
N ASP A 120 16.24 4.22 -8.87
CA ASP A 120 16.62 3.22 -9.84
C ASP A 120 15.64 2.04 -9.79
N GLU A 121 14.60 2.12 -10.62
CA GLU A 121 13.54 1.11 -10.70
C GLU A 121 14.06 -0.29 -11.06
N GLN A 122 15.26 -0.42 -11.64
CA GLN A 122 15.88 -1.71 -11.96
C GLN A 122 16.22 -2.54 -10.71
N GLN A 123 16.33 -1.90 -9.54
CA GLN A 123 16.58 -2.57 -8.28
C GLN A 123 15.31 -3.27 -7.73
N PHE A 124 14.12 -2.91 -8.23
CA PHE A 124 12.81 -3.41 -7.81
C PHE A 124 12.36 -4.62 -8.64
N LYS A 125 13.19 -5.67 -8.69
CA LYS A 125 12.98 -6.82 -9.59
C LYS A 125 11.79 -7.71 -9.22
N SER A 126 11.35 -7.72 -7.97
CA SER A 126 10.26 -8.60 -7.51
C SER A 126 8.98 -7.83 -7.15
N ILE A 127 7.84 -8.50 -7.25
CA ILE A 127 6.53 -7.99 -6.80
C ILE A 127 6.57 -7.62 -5.32
N GLU A 128 7.21 -8.46 -4.49
CA GLU A 128 7.39 -8.23 -3.04
C GLU A 128 8.08 -6.89 -2.74
N LYS A 129 9.17 -6.56 -3.46
CA LYS A 129 9.91 -5.31 -3.29
C LYS A 129 9.07 -4.10 -3.65
N LYS A 130 8.32 -4.18 -4.75
CA LYS A 130 7.39 -3.12 -5.18
C LYS A 130 6.27 -2.91 -4.17
N LEU A 131 5.66 -4.00 -3.70
CA LEU A 131 4.60 -3.94 -2.69
C LEU A 131 5.11 -3.42 -1.35
N SER A 132 6.30 -3.83 -0.91
CA SER A 132 6.93 -3.34 0.32
C SER A 132 7.23 -1.84 0.23
N PHE A 133 7.74 -1.38 -0.92
CA PHE A 133 7.93 0.04 -1.19
C PHE A 133 6.62 0.82 -1.17
N LEU A 134 5.60 0.36 -1.90
CA LEU A 134 4.29 1.00 -1.92
C LEU A 134 3.64 1.00 -0.53
N LEU A 135 3.87 -0.02 0.30
CA LEU A 135 3.43 -0.07 1.69
C LEU A 135 4.06 1.05 2.52
N GLY A 136 5.37 1.29 2.38
CA GLY A 136 6.05 2.41 3.03
C GLY A 136 5.54 3.78 2.56
N VAL A 137 5.34 3.94 1.25
CA VAL A 137 4.73 5.17 0.68
C VAL A 137 3.32 5.37 1.22
N TYR A 138 2.51 4.31 1.24
CA TYR A 138 1.15 4.33 1.75
C TYR A 138 1.12 4.64 3.24
N TYR A 139 2.03 4.11 4.04
CA TYR A 139 2.08 4.37 5.47
C TYR A 139 2.21 5.88 5.74
N ARG A 140 3.20 6.53 5.13
CA ARG A 140 3.48 7.95 5.34
C ARG A 140 2.49 8.88 4.62
N ASN A 141 2.20 8.59 3.36
CA ASN A 141 1.57 9.54 2.42
C ASN A 141 0.22 9.05 1.87
N GLY A 142 -0.25 7.89 2.31
CA GLY A 142 -1.44 7.25 1.79
C GLY A 142 -2.68 7.46 2.65
N GLU A 143 -3.83 7.13 2.07
CA GLU A 143 -5.13 7.14 2.72
C GLU A 143 -6.04 6.08 2.09
N LYS A 144 -6.79 5.37 2.92
CA LYS A 144 -7.87 4.49 2.48
C LYS A 144 -9.15 5.32 2.35
N ILE A 145 -9.60 5.53 1.12
CA ILE A 145 -10.84 6.28 0.82
C ILE A 145 -12.05 5.40 1.14
N ASN A 146 -12.01 4.14 0.71
CA ASN A 146 -12.95 3.09 1.10
C ASN A 146 -12.30 1.71 0.87
N GLU A 147 -13.08 0.63 0.95
CA GLU A 147 -12.60 -0.74 0.75
C GLU A 147 -12.04 -1.03 -0.66
N GLN A 148 -12.36 -0.20 -1.65
CA GLN A 148 -11.96 -0.39 -3.05
C GLN A 148 -10.99 0.68 -3.57
N ILE A 149 -10.87 1.83 -2.93
CA ILE A 149 -10.15 2.99 -3.44
C ILE A 149 -9.17 3.49 -2.40
N TYR A 150 -7.93 3.66 -2.84
CA TYR A 150 -6.82 4.16 -2.04
C TYR A 150 -6.24 5.40 -2.72
N LYS A 151 -5.62 6.26 -1.91
CA LYS A 151 -4.98 7.51 -2.34
C LYS A 151 -3.54 7.51 -1.84
N ILE A 152 -2.63 8.02 -2.67
CA ILE A 152 -1.29 8.48 -2.27
C ILE A 152 -1.18 9.95 -2.66
N GLN A 153 -0.74 10.80 -1.73
CA GLN A 153 -0.55 12.22 -1.96
C GLN A 153 0.90 12.64 -1.69
N LEU A 154 1.58 13.20 -2.68
CA LEU A 154 2.99 13.56 -2.59
C LEU A 154 3.19 15.04 -2.96
N ALA A 155 3.86 15.80 -2.09
CA ALA A 155 4.18 17.21 -2.32
C ALA A 155 5.60 17.36 -2.88
N ASN A 156 5.74 17.98 -4.06
CA ASN A 156 7.02 18.22 -4.75
C ASN A 156 7.93 16.98 -4.88
N SER A 157 7.41 15.76 -4.78
CA SER A 157 8.24 14.56 -4.74
C SER A 157 8.35 13.92 -6.12
N PRO A 158 9.56 13.59 -6.61
CA PRO A 158 9.73 12.82 -7.85
C PRO A 158 9.21 11.38 -7.72
N LYS A 159 8.99 10.88 -6.50
CA LYS A 159 8.49 9.54 -6.17
C LYS A 159 7.14 9.22 -6.84
N HIS A 160 6.34 10.22 -7.22
CA HIS A 160 5.06 10.02 -7.89
C HIS A 160 5.17 9.21 -9.19
N LYS A 161 6.29 9.35 -9.93
CA LYS A 161 6.51 8.61 -11.18
C LYS A 161 6.65 7.12 -10.92
N THR A 162 7.52 6.76 -9.97
CA THR A 162 7.75 5.38 -9.55
C THR A 162 6.52 4.74 -8.94
N VAL A 163 5.74 5.50 -8.15
CA VAL A 163 4.45 5.00 -7.64
C VAL A 163 3.51 4.67 -8.80
N CYS A 164 3.33 5.57 -9.77
CA CYS A 164 2.49 5.30 -10.94
C CYS A 164 3.00 4.10 -11.77
N ALA A 165 4.31 3.98 -11.98
CA ALA A 165 4.91 2.87 -12.70
C ALA A 165 4.60 1.53 -12.01
N PHE A 166 4.86 1.43 -10.71
CA PHE A 166 4.61 0.19 -9.97
C PHE A 166 3.14 -0.17 -9.85
N LEU A 167 2.24 0.80 -9.70
CA LEU A 167 0.80 0.54 -9.72
C LEU A 167 0.35 -0.07 -11.06
N ASN A 168 0.88 0.43 -12.19
CA ASN A 168 0.61 -0.14 -13.51
C ASN A 168 1.18 -1.56 -13.65
N GLU A 169 2.44 -1.78 -13.27
CA GLU A 169 3.10 -3.09 -13.35
C GLU A 169 2.44 -4.16 -12.46
N LEU A 170 1.87 -3.74 -11.33
CA LEU A 170 1.11 -4.60 -10.43
C LEU A 170 -0.34 -4.82 -10.90
N ASN A 171 -0.71 -4.33 -12.08
CA ASN A 171 -2.03 -4.48 -12.70
C ASN A 171 -3.17 -3.94 -11.82
N CYS A 172 -2.98 -2.78 -11.18
CA CYS A 172 -4.09 -2.08 -10.52
C CYS A 172 -5.19 -1.74 -11.54
N PRO A 173 -6.45 -2.16 -11.34
CA PRO A 173 -7.48 -2.09 -12.38
C PRO A 173 -7.81 -0.67 -12.88
N LYS A 174 -7.76 0.31 -11.98
CA LYS A 174 -8.00 1.72 -12.29
C LYS A 174 -7.01 2.58 -11.50
N ILE A 175 -6.40 3.55 -12.18
CA ILE A 175 -5.49 4.53 -11.59
C ILE A 175 -5.86 5.90 -12.16
N PHE A 176 -6.08 6.88 -11.28
CA PHE A 176 -6.29 8.27 -11.64
C PHE A 176 -5.17 9.12 -11.04
N PHE A 177 -4.48 9.84 -11.91
CA PHE A 177 -3.44 10.77 -11.53
C PHE A 177 -3.94 12.21 -11.68
N LYS A 178 -3.75 13.01 -10.63
CA LYS A 178 -4.06 14.45 -10.63
C LYS A 178 -2.84 15.22 -10.14
N ARG A 179 -2.40 16.19 -10.94
CA ARG A 179 -1.39 17.17 -10.56
C ARG A 179 -2.10 18.48 -10.21
N LEU A 180 -1.76 19.04 -9.05
CA LEU A 180 -2.21 20.36 -8.62
C LEU A 180 -1.01 21.31 -8.72
N ASP A 181 -1.12 22.33 -9.57
CA ASP A 181 -0.07 23.33 -9.78
C ASP A 181 -0.07 24.44 -8.71
N ASN A 182 -0.28 24.07 -7.44
CA ASN A 182 -0.06 24.95 -6.31
C ASN A 182 1.42 24.91 -5.88
N ILE A 183 1.80 25.73 -4.89
CA ILE A 183 3.13 25.70 -4.27
C ILE A 183 2.95 25.22 -2.82
N PRO A 184 3.50 24.05 -2.42
CA PRO A 184 4.20 23.07 -3.27
C PRO A 184 3.26 22.38 -4.26
N THR A 185 3.78 21.91 -5.39
CA THR A 185 3.01 21.11 -6.36
C THR A 185 2.58 19.80 -5.70
N ILE A 186 1.31 19.46 -5.79
CA ILE A 186 0.77 18.23 -5.20
C ILE A 186 0.45 17.22 -6.30
N TYR A 187 0.89 15.97 -6.09
CA TYR A 187 0.54 14.82 -6.91
C TYR A 187 -0.41 13.92 -6.12
N GLN A 188 -1.63 13.74 -6.61
CA GLN A 188 -2.63 12.83 -6.04
C GLN A 188 -2.80 11.64 -6.97
N ILE A 189 -2.60 10.45 -6.42
CA ILE A 189 -2.72 9.17 -7.13
C ILE A 189 -3.82 8.39 -6.45
N TYR A 190 -4.97 8.25 -7.11
CA TYR A 190 -6.07 7.42 -6.66
C TYR A 190 -6.05 6.11 -7.42
N PHE A 191 -6.26 4.97 -6.76
CA PHE A 191 -6.21 3.69 -7.43
C PHE A 191 -7.07 2.62 -6.77
N GLN A 192 -7.47 1.63 -7.56
CA GLN A 192 -7.99 0.36 -7.07
C GLN A 192 -6.82 -0.59 -6.81
N PRO A 193 -6.54 -0.97 -5.55
CA PRO A 193 -5.47 -1.93 -5.26
C PRO A 193 -5.88 -3.34 -5.69
N THR A 194 -4.88 -4.16 -6.00
CA THR A 194 -5.08 -5.61 -6.12
C THR A 194 -5.32 -6.23 -4.75
N GLU A 195 -5.87 -7.45 -4.71
CA GLU A 195 -6.13 -8.14 -3.45
C GLU A 195 -4.86 -8.38 -2.62
N ILE A 196 -3.73 -8.70 -3.26
CA ILE A 196 -2.46 -8.83 -2.54
C ILE A 196 -1.99 -7.49 -1.96
N MET A 197 -2.18 -6.38 -2.68
CA MET A 197 -1.81 -5.06 -2.19
C MET A 197 -2.65 -4.63 -0.98
N LYS A 198 -3.95 -4.94 -0.98
CA LYS A 198 -4.82 -4.74 0.20
C LYS A 198 -4.29 -5.47 1.43
N LYS A 199 -3.77 -6.70 1.26
CA LYS A 199 -3.17 -7.47 2.37
C LYS A 199 -1.92 -6.80 2.93
N TYR A 200 -1.05 -6.26 2.09
CA TYR A 200 0.09 -5.46 2.55
C TYR A 200 -0.39 -4.24 3.31
N PHE A 201 -1.30 -3.44 2.75
CA PHE A 201 -1.77 -2.22 3.40
C PHE A 201 -2.48 -2.50 4.74
N ALA A 202 -3.21 -3.61 4.83
CA ALA A 202 -3.85 -4.03 6.08
C ALA A 202 -2.85 -4.23 7.25
N THR A 203 -1.58 -4.56 6.97
CA THR A 203 -0.59 -4.78 8.05
C THR A 203 -0.17 -3.50 8.78
N ILE A 204 -0.44 -2.32 8.20
CA ILE A 204 -0.01 -1.03 8.75
C ILE A 204 -1.17 -0.13 9.21
N GLU A 205 -2.43 -0.56 9.05
CA GLU A 205 -3.60 0.28 9.35
C GLU A 205 -3.63 0.78 10.79
N THR A 206 -3.27 -0.06 11.78
CA THR A 206 -3.18 0.35 13.18
C THR A 206 -2.13 1.45 13.39
N GLU A 207 -0.99 1.37 12.71
CA GLU A 207 0.04 2.41 12.80
C GLU A 207 -0.34 3.67 12.02
N LYS A 208 -1.07 3.54 10.91
CA LYS A 208 -1.67 4.68 10.19
C LYS A 208 -2.68 5.41 11.04
N GLU A 209 -3.51 4.71 11.81
CA GLU A 209 -4.47 5.35 12.71
C GLU A 209 -3.75 6.18 13.78
N LYS A 210 -2.65 5.65 14.34
CA LYS A 210 -1.81 6.43 15.28
C LYS A 210 -1.21 7.67 14.62
N LEU A 211 -0.68 7.54 13.40
CA LEU A 211 -0.13 8.66 12.64
C LEU A 211 -1.20 9.73 12.35
N PHE A 212 -2.38 9.30 11.92
CA PHE A 212 -3.52 10.18 11.65
C PHE A 212 -3.99 10.92 12.90
N ASN A 213 -4.12 10.22 14.03
CA ASN A 213 -4.50 10.86 15.30
C ASN A 213 -3.45 11.90 15.71
N SER A 214 -2.16 11.59 15.59
CA SER A 214 -1.07 12.53 15.88
C SER A 214 -1.11 13.76 14.96
N GLN A 215 -1.51 13.59 13.70
CA GLN A 215 -1.71 14.70 12.77
C GLN A 215 -2.88 15.59 13.21
N LEU A 216 -4.02 15.00 13.57
CA LEU A 216 -5.16 15.77 14.08
C LEU A 216 -4.83 16.54 15.36
N ASP A 217 -4.09 15.93 16.28
CA ASP A 217 -3.68 16.58 17.53
C ASP A 217 -2.79 17.79 17.26
N SER A 218 -1.97 17.75 16.20
CA SER A 218 -1.15 18.90 15.78
C SER A 218 -1.98 20.09 15.28
N PHE A 219 -3.21 19.86 14.81
CA PHE A 219 -4.16 20.89 14.41
C PHE A 219 -4.99 21.45 15.58
N SER A 220 -4.76 21.03 16.81
CA SER A 220 -5.48 21.52 18.00
C SER A 220 -5.46 23.05 18.13
N SER A 221 -4.40 23.70 17.65
CA SER A 221 -4.28 25.17 17.57
C SER A 221 -5.24 25.83 16.57
N LEU A 222 -5.71 25.10 15.56
CA LEU A 222 -6.59 25.58 14.49
C LEU A 222 -8.08 25.51 14.86
N LYS A 223 -8.44 25.03 16.06
CA LYS A 223 -9.84 24.82 16.53
C LYS A 223 -10.71 23.97 15.59
N ILE A 224 -10.11 23.20 14.69
CA ILE A 224 -10.83 22.25 13.84
C ILE A 224 -11.12 21.01 14.69
N SER A 225 -12.39 20.66 14.87
CA SER A 225 -12.71 19.42 15.57
C SER A 225 -12.37 18.21 14.69
N LYS A 226 -12.01 17.09 15.33
CA LYS A 226 -11.81 15.80 14.64
C LYS A 226 -13.02 15.40 13.79
N ALA A 227 -14.23 15.75 14.24
CA ALA A 227 -15.46 15.46 13.51
C ALA A 227 -15.57 16.29 12.23
N ASP A 228 -15.25 17.58 12.29
CA ASP A 228 -15.30 18.46 11.11
C ASP A 228 -14.26 18.05 10.07
N TYR A 229 -13.05 17.72 10.51
CA TYR A 229 -12.00 17.23 9.61
C TYR A 229 -12.45 15.94 8.91
N LYS A 230 -12.99 14.97 9.65
CA LYS A 230 -13.49 13.72 9.07
C LYS A 230 -14.62 13.96 8.06
N LYS A 231 -15.54 14.86 8.38
CA LYS A 231 -16.65 15.22 7.48
C LYS A 231 -16.15 15.82 6.16
N GLU A 232 -15.10 16.62 6.21
CA GLU A 232 -14.46 17.16 5.00
C GLU A 232 -13.81 16.05 4.17
N MET A 233 -13.04 15.16 4.82
CA MET A 233 -12.44 13.99 4.15
C MET A 233 -13.50 13.07 3.52
N GLU A 234 -14.63 12.85 4.18
CA GLU A 234 -15.76 12.09 3.65
C GLU A 234 -16.36 12.77 2.40
N ARG A 235 -16.49 14.10 2.41
CA ARG A 235 -16.96 14.86 1.24
C ARG A 235 -16.00 14.70 0.05
N GLU A 236 -14.70 14.88 0.26
CA GLU A 236 -13.69 14.66 -0.78
C GLU A 236 -13.73 13.21 -1.29
N SER A 237 -13.90 12.25 -0.39
CA SER A 237 -13.99 10.82 -0.71
C SER A 237 -15.17 10.51 -1.64
N LEU A 238 -16.33 11.14 -1.43
CA LEU A 238 -17.51 10.96 -2.29
C LEU A 238 -17.28 11.47 -3.71
N GLU A 239 -16.54 12.57 -3.90
CA GLU A 239 -16.18 13.06 -5.23
C GLU A 239 -15.26 12.10 -5.97
N VAL A 240 -14.30 11.52 -5.24
CA VAL A 240 -13.38 10.50 -5.77
C VAL A 240 -14.13 9.22 -6.13
N ILE A 241 -15.05 8.74 -5.29
CA ILE A 241 -15.85 7.54 -5.58
C ILE A 241 -16.61 7.69 -6.90
N LYS A 242 -17.27 8.84 -7.10
CA LYS A 242 -17.97 9.15 -8.36
C LYS A 242 -17.03 9.16 -9.58
N LEU A 243 -15.75 9.50 -9.41
CA LEU A 243 -14.75 9.42 -10.48
C LEU A 243 -14.52 7.97 -10.94
N PHE A 244 -14.50 7.01 -10.00
CA PHE A 244 -14.28 5.59 -10.30
C PHE A 244 -15.51 4.86 -10.84
N GLU A 245 -16.71 5.40 -10.59
CA GLU A 245 -17.98 4.90 -11.14
C GLU A 245 -18.19 5.27 -12.61
N LYS A 246 -17.54 6.34 -13.09
CA LYS A 246 -17.57 6.72 -14.50
C LYS A 246 -16.88 5.63 -15.34
N LYS A 247 -17.58 5.20 -16.40
CA LYS A 247 -17.11 4.18 -17.35
C LYS A 247 -16.01 4.73 -18.24
#